data_AF-A0A5M9GKI7-F1
#
_entry.id   AF-A0A5M9GKI7-F1
#
_cell.length_a   1.000
_cell.length_b   1.000
_cell.length_c   1.000
_cell.angle_alpha   90.00
_cell.angle_beta   90.00
_cell.angle_gamma   90.00
#
_symmetry.space_group_name_H-M   'P 1'
#
loop_
_entity.id
_entity.type
_entity.pdbx_description
1 polymer ?
#
loop_
_entity_poly.entity_id
_entity_poly.type
_entity_poly.pdbx_seq_one_letter_code
_entity_poly.pdbx_strand_id
1 'polypeptide(L)' 'MMRKSRNINLDNLRYASYDIGYEIQIGPRISSGSCTFNSSSKEDALHRASTEINRRFKGAKNINVFLI' A
#
# COMPACT_ATOMS: atom_id res chain seq x y z
N MET A 1 8.95 30.79 -8.97
CA MET A 1 8.97 30.42 -7.53
C MET A 1 9.35 28.94 -7.39
N MET A 2 10.60 28.64 -7.06
CA MET A 2 11.03 27.27 -6.76
C MET A 2 10.54 26.91 -5.34
N ARG A 3 9.77 25.82 -5.22
CA ARG A 3 9.40 25.26 -3.91
C ARG A 3 10.68 24.81 -3.22
N LYS A 4 11.02 25.44 -2.07
CA LYS A 4 12.08 24.98 -1.17
C LYS A 4 11.80 23.52 -0.82
N SER A 5 12.66 22.62 -1.29
CA SER A 5 12.69 21.25 -0.82
C SER A 5 13.00 21.29 0.67
N ARG A 6 12.07 20.80 1.50
CA ARG A 6 12.32 20.68 2.93
C ARG A 6 13.36 19.59 3.09
N ASN A 7 14.56 19.98 3.51
CA ASN A 7 15.61 19.07 3.92
C ASN A 7 15.16 18.44 5.24
N ILE A 8 14.34 17.39 5.16
CA ILE A 8 13.91 16.61 6.31
C ILE A 8 15.12 15.75 6.66
N ASN A 9 15.68 15.99 7.84
CA ASN A 9 16.75 15.22 8.44
C ASN A 9 16.45 13.71 8.29
N LEU A 10 17.17 13.04 7.39
CA LEU A 10 16.96 11.63 7.01
C LEU A 10 17.36 10.64 8.12
N ASP A 11 17.98 11.14 9.20
CA ASP A 11 18.61 10.33 10.25
C ASP A 11 17.64 9.59 11.18
N ASN A 12 16.32 9.72 11.00
CA ASN A 12 15.35 9.05 11.87
C ASN A 12 14.14 8.42 11.16
N LEU A 13 14.20 8.25 9.84
CA LEU A 13 13.16 7.51 9.13
C LEU A 13 13.43 6.01 9.27
N ARG A 14 12.99 5.42 10.38
CA ARG A 14 12.92 3.96 10.55
C ARG A 14 11.84 3.41 9.62
N TYR A 15 12.23 3.14 8.38
CA TYR A 15 11.41 2.37 7.46
C TYR A 15 11.44 0.90 7.90
N ALA A 16 10.27 0.32 8.09
CA ALA A 16 10.08 -1.11 8.23
C ALA A 16 9.43 -1.65 6.96
N SER A 17 9.73 -2.92 6.66
CA SER A 17 9.07 -3.66 5.61
C SER A 17 7.80 -4.29 6.17
N TYR A 18 6.69 -4.09 5.48
CA TYR A 18 5.39 -4.64 5.82
C TYR A 18 4.90 -5.50 4.68
N ASP A 19 4.61 -6.76 4.96
CA ASP A 19 3.96 -7.65 4.03
C ASP A 19 2.45 -7.45 4.10
N ILE A 20 1.85 -7.26 2.92
CA ILE A 20 0.45 -6.92 2.76
C ILE A 20 -0.18 -7.97 1.84
N GLY A 21 -1.18 -8.66 2.36
CA GLY A 21 -2.05 -9.54 1.61
C GLY A 21 -3.23 -8.78 1.03
N TYR A 22 -3.74 -9.26 -0.10
CA TYR A 22 -4.98 -8.76 -0.65
C TYR A 22 -5.81 -9.85 -1.31
N GLU A 23 -7.13 -9.66 -1.27
CA GLU A 23 -8.11 -10.50 -1.94
C GLU A 23 -9.05 -9.62 -2.77
N ILE A 24 -9.28 -10.02 -4.01
CA ILE A 24 -10.04 -9.25 -4.98
C ILE A 24 -11.10 -10.15 -5.59
N GLN A 25 -12.34 -9.67 -5.57
CA GLN A 25 -13.45 -10.31 -6.25
C GLN A 25 -13.62 -9.73 -7.66
N ILE A 26 -13.33 -10.55 -8.68
CA ILE A 26 -13.50 -10.23 -10.11
C ILE A 26 -14.62 -11.12 -10.65
N GLY A 27 -15.83 -10.55 -10.74
CA GLY A 27 -17.03 -11.31 -11.10
C GLY A 27 -17.32 -12.43 -10.08
N PRO A 28 -17.44 -13.70 -10.50
CA PRO A 28 -17.66 -14.84 -9.60
C PRO A 28 -16.36 -15.38 -8.98
N ARG A 29 -15.19 -14.91 -9.40
CA ARG A 29 -13.88 -15.44 -8.96
C ARG A 29 -13.26 -14.56 -7.88
N ILE A 30 -12.57 -15.20 -6.94
CA ILE A 30 -11.69 -14.53 -5.97
C ILE A 30 -10.26 -14.78 -6.41
N SER A 31 -9.46 -13.71 -6.46
CA SER A 31 -8.02 -13.76 -6.70
C SER A 31 -7.33 -13.15 -5.50
N SER A 32 -6.28 -13.80 -5.00
CA SER A 32 -5.45 -13.29 -3.91
C SER A 32 -4.04 -13.00 -4.38
N GLY A 33 -3.33 -12.20 -3.61
CA GLY A 33 -1.91 -11.92 -3.81
C GLY A 33 -1.31 -11.24 -2.59
N SER A 34 -0.01 -11.00 -2.64
CA SER A 34 0.70 -10.26 -1.61
C SER A 34 1.72 -9.30 -2.22
N CYS A 35 2.11 -8.30 -1.44
CA CYS A 35 3.13 -7.33 -1.79
C CYS A 35 3.81 -6.78 -0.53
N THR A 36 5.05 -6.33 -0.68
CA THR A 36 5.83 -5.76 0.43
C THR A 36 5.96 -4.25 0.25
N PHE A 37 5.68 -3.48 1.31
CA PHE A 37 5.84 -2.04 1.33
C PHE A 37 6.84 -1.62 2.41
N ASN A 38 7.81 -0.78 2.02
CA ASN A 38 8.66 -0.08 2.97
C ASN A 38 7.98 1.23 3.37
N SER A 39 7.70 1.38 4.66
CA SER A 39 7.01 2.55 5.22
C SER A 39 7.48 2.82 6.65
N SER A 40 7.26 4.05 7.13
CA SER A 40 7.50 4.43 8.53
C SER A 40 6.46 3.85 9.50
N SER A 41 5.28 3.41 9.03
CA SER A 41 4.27 2.77 9.88
C SER A 41 3.42 1.75 9.13
N LYS A 42 2.74 0.88 9.90
CA LYS A 42 1.79 -0.10 9.38
C LYS A 42 0.63 0.56 8.64
N GLU A 43 0.13 1.66 9.18
CA GLU A 43 -1.00 2.41 8.65
C GLU A 43 -0.66 3.05 7.29
N ASP A 44 0.53 3.65 7.17
CA ASP A 44 0.97 4.22 5.89
C ASP A 44 1.24 3.12 4.85
N ALA A 45 1.85 1.99 5.23
CA ALA A 45 2.00 0.84 4.34
C ALA A 45 0.64 0.34 3.82
N LEU A 46 -0.34 0.14 4.71
CA LEU A 46 -1.69 -0.28 4.35
C LEU A 46 -2.39 0.74 3.46
N HIS A 47 -2.27 2.03 3.77
CA HIS A 47 -2.88 3.09 2.96
C HIS A 47 -2.32 3.09 1.54
N ARG A 48 -1.00 3.06 1.39
CA ARG A 48 -0.32 3.01 0.10
C ARG A 48 -0.63 1.75 -0.68
N ALA A 49 -0.63 0.59 -0.03
CA ALA A 49 -1.00 -0.68 -0.63
C ALA A 49 -2.46 -0.64 -1.12
N SER A 50 -3.38 -0.16 -0.29
CA SER A 50 -4.79 -0.01 -0.64
C SER A 50 -4.98 0.89 -1.85
N THR A 51 -4.30 2.05 -1.90
CA THR A 51 -4.37 2.95 -3.05
C THR A 51 -3.89 2.27 -4.34
N GLU A 52 -2.74 1.58 -4.30
CA GLU A 52 -2.18 0.94 -5.49
C GLU A 52 -3.01 -0.27 -5.96
N ILE A 53 -3.50 -1.10 -5.03
CA ILE A 53 -4.35 -2.26 -5.35
C ILE A 53 -5.68 -1.78 -5.95
N ASN A 54 -6.34 -0.78 -5.34
CA ASN A 54 -7.56 -0.20 -5.90
C ASN A 54 -7.33 0.40 -7.30
N ARG A 55 -6.18 1.03 -7.53
CA ARG A 55 -5.81 1.60 -8.83
C ARG A 55 -5.62 0.49 -9.88
N ARG A 56 -4.96 -0.61 -9.53
CA ARG A 56 -4.68 -1.74 -10.44
C ARG A 56 -5.93 -2.53 -10.79
N PHE A 57 -6.78 -2.78 -9.79
CA PHE A 57 -7.97 -3.61 -9.94
C PHE A 57 -9.25 -2.75 -10.00
N LYS A 58 -9.17 -1.64 -10.72
CA LYS A 58 -10.30 -0.74 -10.93
C LYS A 58 -11.45 -1.51 -11.59
N GLY A 59 -12.60 -1.57 -10.92
CA GLY A 59 -13.77 -2.33 -11.37
C GLY A 59 -13.95 -3.70 -10.72
N ALA A 60 -13.05 -4.10 -9.80
CA ALA A 60 -13.33 -5.21 -8.91
C ALA A 60 -14.55 -4.92 -8.03
N LYS A 61 -15.33 -5.96 -7.72
CA LYS A 61 -16.54 -5.84 -6.91
C LYS A 61 -16.22 -5.63 -5.44
N ASN A 62 -15.17 -6.29 -4.97
CA ASN A 62 -14.69 -6.17 -3.60
C ASN A 62 -13.16 -6.31 -3.58
N ILE A 63 -12.49 -5.52 -2.75
CA ILE A 63 -11.04 -5.55 -2.53
C ILE A 63 -10.82 -5.47 -1.02
N ASN A 64 -10.27 -6.54 -0.45
CA ASN A 64 -9.80 -6.58 0.93
C ASN A 64 -8.28 -6.51 0.95
N VAL A 65 -7.72 -5.67 1.82
CA VAL A 65 -6.28 -5.48 1.99
C VAL A 65 -5.96 -5.58 3.48
N PHE A 66 -4.97 -6.38 3.85
CA PHE A 66 -4.62 -6.67 5.24
C PHE A 66 -3.13 -6.93 5.41
N LEU A 67 -2.63 -6.74 6.64
CA LEU A 67 -1.27 -7.15 7.02
C LEU A 67 -1.22 -8.65 7.21
N ILE A 68 -0.11 -9.27 6.81
CA ILE A 68 0.19 -10.70 6.96
C ILE A 68 1.39 -10.91 7.88
#